data_AF-A0A195FNK4-F1
#
_entry.id   AF-A0A195FNK4-F1
#
_cell.length_a   1.000
_cell.length_b   1.000
_cell.length_c   1.000
_cell.angle_alpha   90.00
_cell.angle_beta   90.00
_cell.angle_gamma   90.00
#
_symmetry.space_group_name_H-M   'P 1'
#
loop_
_entity.id
_entity.type
_entity.pdbx_description
1 polymer ?
#
loop_
_entity_poly.entity_id
_entity_poly.type
_entity_poly.pdbx_seq_one_letter_code
_entity_poly.pdbx_strand_id
1 'polypeptide(L)'
;MVWKRIYQPEVRTTYLLKPDQTLKNTKVSERTRALVIAKDTFQRFVDYTTEEDRIAAQQEKEAAKIAALKKATYEKSKTWDSTIENIKVRQREELLLKRQKAGEERKVFVKEMTEKKVAERAEVVQQARRLLQQKRPLCRQINRALLVSECLRELDAQVALQMTIRAMDEEQDEKYANSIKDIAKYEEQKNQEVEEQTKKTKAYRITLKKQIENNERDNKLKVMEELEAEKQDQINMTLDMQLTKKKEMQDILNKKKRLQQFFKETIEEKKRCGLELQHNEELKDRALEVYREAKDRIQKIEKSLALKKKEERARRLQIVEKQYVSPEEVRESKEREILEKAVEEKKAIEMEKQKAQKEREEKMHALMEEYKLHNTAMKTKQRLEEKELRAWEMMQRFKRDEYNEQIDLEERKRQWQQKLEYGNELQKDIEEKQMERDKEREKEAFEIEATKAAINKTNQRILLYSDEVLEESKGVRPLYPIVKAIENIKKEMGLAPKKKLEESIVKEEERPKRKYKARRRCNCPKPVAAAQIYYLQ
;
A
#
# COMPACT_ATOMS: atom_id res chain seq x y z
N MET A 1 -76.34 71.29 98.46
CA MET A 1 -77.14 72.54 98.45
C MET A 1 -76.50 73.53 99.41
N VAL A 2 -76.13 74.72 98.94
CA VAL A 2 -75.76 75.85 99.80
C VAL A 2 -76.47 77.09 99.25
N TRP A 3 -77.54 77.53 99.92
CA TRP A 3 -78.13 78.85 99.69
C TRP A 3 -77.38 79.85 100.57
N LYS A 4 -76.97 81.00 99.99
CA LYS A 4 -76.50 82.28 100.60
C LYS A 4 -75.28 82.80 99.82
N ARG A 5 -75.11 84.10 99.58
CA ARG A 5 -76.07 85.22 99.51
C ARG A 5 -75.88 85.80 98.11
N ILE A 6 -76.95 86.24 97.44
CA ILE A 6 -76.77 87.10 96.26
C ILE A 6 -76.27 88.44 96.78
N TYR A 7 -74.94 88.59 96.80
CA TYR A 7 -74.29 89.85 97.07
C TYR A 7 -74.57 90.72 95.84
N GLN A 8 -75.64 91.51 95.88
CA GLN A 8 -75.83 92.54 94.87
C GLN A 8 -74.61 93.45 94.96
N PRO A 9 -73.76 93.54 93.91
CA PRO A 9 -72.64 94.46 93.96
C PRO A 9 -73.22 95.86 94.12
N GLU A 10 -72.66 96.66 95.05
CA GLU A 10 -73.03 98.07 95.15
C GLU A 10 -72.51 98.82 93.93
N VAL A 11 -73.29 98.77 92.84
CA VAL A 11 -73.04 99.52 91.62
C VAL A 11 -73.42 100.97 91.88
N ARG A 12 -72.47 101.71 92.45
CA ARG A 12 -72.64 103.14 92.70
C ARG A 12 -72.42 103.90 91.40
N THR A 13 -73.41 104.70 91.01
CA THR A 13 -73.26 105.63 89.88
C THR A 13 -72.85 107.00 90.42
N THR A 14 -71.69 107.48 89.99
CA THR A 14 -71.16 108.80 90.35
C THR A 14 -70.98 109.63 89.09
N TYR A 15 -71.03 110.96 89.25
CA TYR A 15 -70.66 111.87 88.16
C TYR A 15 -69.14 111.98 88.10
N LEU A 16 -68.57 111.68 86.93
CA LEU A 16 -67.13 111.75 86.72
C LEU A 16 -66.78 113.16 86.24
N LEU A 17 -66.38 114.00 87.19
CA LEU A 17 -65.99 115.39 86.93
C LEU A 17 -64.52 115.43 86.49
N LYS A 18 -64.23 116.31 85.53
CA LYS A 18 -62.85 116.64 85.15
C LYS A 18 -62.23 117.57 86.22
N PRO A 19 -60.88 117.66 86.31
CA PRO A 19 -60.24 118.66 87.15
C PRO A 19 -60.81 120.08 86.91
N ASP A 20 -60.80 120.90 87.96
CA ASP A 20 -61.35 122.27 88.03
C ASP A 20 -62.88 122.40 87.85
N GLN A 21 -63.61 121.32 87.60
CA GLN A 21 -65.08 121.34 87.51
C GLN A 21 -65.76 120.98 88.84
N THR A 22 -66.61 121.88 89.34
CA THR A 22 -67.50 121.61 90.48
C THR A 22 -68.95 121.42 90.04
N LEU A 23 -69.75 120.70 90.85
CA LEU A 23 -71.18 120.47 90.62
C LEU A 23 -72.03 121.75 90.57
N LYS A 24 -71.51 122.90 91.01
CA LYS A 24 -72.19 124.20 90.94
C LYS A 24 -71.93 124.93 89.62
N ASN A 25 -70.77 124.72 88.99
CA ASN A 25 -70.35 125.47 87.81
C ASN A 25 -70.60 124.70 86.47
N THR A 26 -70.95 123.41 86.52
CA THR A 26 -71.25 122.60 85.33
C THR A 26 -72.75 122.40 85.12
N LYS A 27 -73.23 122.70 83.90
CA LYS A 27 -74.61 122.45 83.46
C LYS A 27 -74.94 120.96 83.56
N VAL A 28 -76.19 120.64 83.90
CA VAL A 28 -76.63 119.25 84.15
C VAL A 28 -76.44 118.35 82.91
N SER A 29 -76.56 118.91 81.71
CA SER A 29 -76.38 118.23 80.42
C SER A 29 -74.97 117.71 80.15
N GLU A 30 -73.94 118.26 80.82
CA GLU A 30 -72.53 117.93 80.56
C GLU A 30 -71.96 116.90 81.57
N ARG A 31 -72.79 116.43 82.51
CA ARG A 31 -72.35 115.57 83.62
C ARG A 31 -72.34 114.09 83.22
N THR A 32 -71.17 113.59 82.82
CA THR A 32 -70.97 112.16 82.50
C THR A 32 -71.12 111.28 83.73
N ARG A 33 -71.88 110.18 83.64
CA ARG A 33 -72.03 109.18 84.71
C ARG A 33 -71.03 108.04 84.51
N ALA A 34 -70.38 107.61 85.58
CA ALA A 34 -69.57 106.40 85.62
C ALA A 34 -70.21 105.35 86.54
N LEU A 35 -70.14 104.08 86.15
CA LEU A 35 -70.41 102.94 87.03
C LEU A 35 -69.13 102.62 87.80
N VAL A 36 -69.19 102.61 89.13
CA VAL A 36 -68.13 102.08 89.99
C VAL A 36 -68.53 100.68 90.45
N ILE A 37 -67.67 99.70 90.20
CA ILE A 37 -67.85 98.29 90.56
C ILE A 37 -66.59 97.80 91.28
N ALA A 38 -66.73 96.83 92.20
CA ALA A 38 -65.60 96.22 92.90
C ALA A 38 -64.66 95.46 91.95
N LYS A 39 -63.37 95.42 92.29
CA LYS A 39 -62.30 94.79 91.49
C LYS A 39 -62.51 93.28 91.31
N ASP A 40 -62.91 92.59 92.37
CA ASP A 40 -63.11 91.14 92.40
C ASP A 40 -64.18 90.68 91.39
N THR A 41 -65.25 91.47 91.23
CA THR A 41 -66.30 91.22 90.23
C THR A 41 -65.81 91.39 88.80
N PHE A 42 -64.81 92.26 88.54
CA PHE A 42 -64.22 92.40 87.22
C PHE A 42 -63.30 91.23 86.87
N GLN A 43 -62.46 90.76 87.80
CA GLN A 43 -61.55 89.63 87.53
C GLN A 43 -62.28 88.34 87.17
N ARG A 44 -63.44 88.05 87.78
CA ARG A 44 -64.26 86.88 87.42
C ARG A 44 -64.74 86.88 85.97
N PHE A 45 -64.93 88.04 85.34
CA PHE A 45 -65.26 88.08 83.90
C PHE A 45 -64.04 87.78 83.02
N VAL A 46 -62.82 88.07 83.49
CA VAL A 46 -61.59 87.81 82.73
C VAL A 46 -61.22 86.32 82.75
N ASP A 47 -61.30 85.66 83.91
CA ASP A 47 -60.88 84.25 84.04
C ASP A 47 -61.67 83.33 83.08
N TYR A 48 -63.01 83.48 83.03
CA TYR A 48 -63.88 82.74 82.11
C TYR A 48 -63.53 82.89 80.63
N THR A 49 -62.92 84.02 80.21
CA THR A 49 -62.52 84.21 78.81
C THR A 49 -61.23 83.49 78.42
N THR A 50 -60.56 82.79 79.34
CA THR A 50 -59.24 82.17 79.10
C THR A 50 -59.16 80.68 79.42
N GLU A 51 -60.27 80.02 79.77
CA GLU A 51 -60.28 78.58 80.10
C GLU A 51 -60.17 77.68 78.86
N GLU A 52 -60.88 78.01 77.77
CA GLU A 52 -60.92 77.19 76.54
C GLU A 52 -59.53 77.06 75.90
N ASP A 53 -58.79 78.17 75.78
CA ASP A 53 -57.41 78.20 75.25
C ASP A 53 -56.45 77.29 76.02
N ARG A 54 -56.63 77.20 77.36
CA ARG A 54 -55.79 76.34 78.21
C ARG A 54 -56.07 74.86 77.97
N ILE A 55 -57.32 74.49 77.70
CA ILE A 55 -57.73 73.11 77.38
C ILE A 55 -57.20 72.72 76.00
N ALA A 56 -57.35 73.59 74.99
CA ALA A 56 -56.81 73.36 73.65
C ALA A 56 -55.28 73.16 73.68
N ALA A 57 -54.55 74.04 74.38
CA ALA A 57 -53.10 73.95 74.52
C ALA A 57 -52.62 72.70 75.31
N GLN A 58 -53.48 72.05 76.10
CA GLN A 58 -53.19 70.75 76.72
C GLN A 58 -53.43 69.60 75.73
N GLN A 59 -54.55 69.61 75.00
CA GLN A 59 -54.87 68.60 73.99
C GLN A 59 -53.83 68.55 72.86
N GLU A 60 -53.35 69.69 72.37
CA GLU A 60 -52.25 69.73 71.38
C GLU A 60 -50.96 69.09 71.90
N LYS A 61 -50.60 69.35 73.16
CA LYS A 61 -49.40 68.75 73.79
C LYS A 61 -49.54 67.24 73.95
N GLU A 62 -50.74 66.73 74.22
CA GLU A 62 -51.01 65.30 74.29
C GLU A 62 -51.01 64.64 72.91
N ALA A 63 -51.66 65.26 71.92
CA ALA A 63 -51.63 64.81 70.53
C ALA A 63 -50.19 64.76 69.98
N ALA A 64 -49.37 65.78 70.27
CA ALA A 64 -47.95 65.82 69.91
C ALA A 64 -47.14 64.69 70.57
N LYS A 65 -47.37 64.43 71.88
CA LYS A 65 -46.74 63.29 72.59
C LYS A 65 -47.14 61.95 71.97
N ILE A 66 -48.42 61.74 71.67
CA ILE A 66 -48.92 60.49 71.05
C ILE A 66 -48.34 60.32 69.64
N ALA A 67 -48.25 61.40 68.85
CA ALA A 67 -47.65 61.36 67.52
C ALA A 67 -46.14 61.05 67.57
N ALA A 68 -45.41 61.64 68.53
CA ALA A 68 -43.99 61.35 68.76
C ALA A 68 -43.77 59.89 69.18
N LEU A 69 -44.59 59.37 70.11
CA LEU A 69 -44.55 57.96 70.52
C LEU A 69 -44.84 57.03 69.34
N LYS A 70 -45.88 57.29 68.54
CA LYS A 70 -46.21 56.51 67.34
C LYS A 70 -45.05 56.46 66.33
N LYS A 71 -44.40 57.60 66.06
CA LYS A 71 -43.21 57.66 65.20
C LYS A 71 -42.06 56.83 65.77
N ALA A 72 -41.73 57.02 67.05
CA ALA A 72 -40.67 56.26 67.72
C ALA A 72 -40.93 54.74 67.76
N THR A 73 -42.17 54.30 67.92
CA THR A 73 -42.53 52.87 67.81
C THR A 73 -42.41 52.35 66.39
N TYR A 74 -42.82 53.14 65.40
CA TYR A 74 -42.74 52.73 63.99
C TYR A 74 -41.28 52.61 63.51
N GLU A 75 -40.43 53.58 63.84
CA GLU A 75 -38.99 53.54 63.54
C GLU A 75 -38.30 52.34 64.18
N LYS A 76 -38.64 51.99 65.43
CA LYS A 76 -38.15 50.76 66.08
C LYS A 76 -38.68 49.49 65.41
N SER A 77 -39.93 49.46 64.96
CA SER A 77 -40.52 48.28 64.31
C SER A 77 -39.94 47.97 62.92
N LYS A 78 -39.37 48.97 62.23
CA LYS A 78 -38.69 48.78 60.93
C LYS A 78 -37.45 47.90 61.04
N THR A 79 -36.73 47.96 62.15
CA THR A 79 -35.51 47.17 62.39
C THR A 79 -35.78 45.84 63.09
N TRP A 80 -37.05 45.46 63.29
CA TRP A 80 -37.41 44.15 63.84
C TRP A 80 -37.44 43.09 62.74
N ASP A 81 -36.56 42.10 62.83
CA ASP A 81 -36.48 41.00 61.86
C ASP A 81 -37.77 40.16 61.76
N SER A 82 -38.58 40.16 62.82
CA SER A 82 -39.87 39.46 62.90
C SER A 82 -41.02 40.18 62.17
N THR A 83 -40.82 41.41 61.70
CA THR A 83 -41.83 42.13 60.92
C THR A 83 -42.07 41.42 59.58
N ILE A 84 -43.34 41.24 59.20
CA ILE A 84 -43.75 40.48 58.00
C ILE A 84 -43.05 40.99 56.72
N GLU A 85 -42.79 42.29 56.63
CA GLU A 85 -42.04 42.90 55.52
C GLU A 85 -40.60 42.43 55.46
N ASN A 86 -39.88 42.45 56.59
CA ASN A 86 -38.48 42.00 56.69
C ASN A 86 -38.35 40.49 56.42
N ILE A 87 -39.29 39.67 56.91
CA ILE A 87 -39.37 38.24 56.59
C ILE A 87 -39.54 38.03 55.08
N LYS A 88 -40.43 38.79 54.43
CA LYS A 88 -40.66 38.71 52.97
C LYS A 88 -39.43 39.16 52.17
N VAL A 89 -38.72 40.19 52.62
CA VAL A 89 -37.45 40.65 52.00
C VAL A 89 -36.41 39.55 52.10
N ARG A 90 -36.14 39.03 53.30
CA ARG A 90 -35.20 37.94 53.54
C ARG A 90 -35.52 36.67 52.72
N GLN A 91 -36.78 36.25 52.65
CA GLN A 91 -37.18 35.11 51.83
C GLN A 91 -36.93 35.34 50.33
N ARG A 92 -37.13 36.57 49.83
CA ARG A 92 -36.81 36.92 48.43
C ARG A 92 -35.30 36.90 48.20
N GLU A 93 -34.51 37.42 49.12
CA GLU A 93 -33.04 37.40 49.05
C GLU A 93 -32.50 35.98 49.09
N GLU A 94 -32.97 35.12 50.00
CA GLU A 94 -32.60 33.71 50.07
C GLU A 94 -32.98 32.94 48.78
N LEU A 95 -34.13 33.24 48.17
CA LEU A 95 -34.52 32.67 46.87
C LEU A 95 -33.66 33.19 45.71
N LEU A 96 -33.27 34.48 45.72
CA LEU A 96 -32.36 35.05 44.73
C LEU A 96 -30.96 34.44 44.86
N LEU A 97 -30.42 34.31 46.06
CA LEU A 97 -29.14 33.65 46.34
C LEU A 97 -29.16 32.18 45.91
N LYS A 98 -30.25 31.44 46.18
CA LYS A 98 -30.42 30.05 45.70
C LYS A 98 -30.46 29.98 44.17
N ARG A 99 -31.14 30.93 43.49
CA ARG A 99 -31.17 31.01 42.02
C ARG A 99 -29.81 31.40 41.43
N GLN A 100 -29.06 32.28 42.08
CA GLN A 100 -27.70 32.65 41.68
C GLN A 100 -26.76 31.45 41.78
N LYS A 101 -26.71 30.77 42.93
CA LYS A 101 -25.91 29.55 43.13
C LYS A 101 -26.25 28.44 42.14
N ALA A 102 -27.53 28.11 41.98
CA ALA A 102 -27.96 27.11 40.98
C ALA A 102 -27.66 27.55 39.53
N GLY A 103 -27.63 28.86 39.25
CA GLY A 103 -27.20 29.41 37.97
C GLY A 103 -25.69 29.31 37.75
N GLU A 104 -24.89 29.48 38.79
CA GLU A 104 -23.43 29.32 38.79
C GLU A 104 -23.04 27.84 38.64
N GLU A 105 -23.63 26.95 39.43
CA GLU A 105 -23.48 25.49 39.32
C GLU A 105 -23.79 25.00 37.88
N ARG A 106 -24.90 25.47 37.30
CA ARG A 106 -25.22 25.17 35.89
C ARG A 106 -24.19 25.71 34.90
N LYS A 107 -23.65 26.92 35.12
CA LYS A 107 -22.58 27.49 34.28
C LYS A 107 -21.29 26.67 34.38
N VAL A 108 -20.91 26.23 35.59
CA VAL A 108 -19.74 25.38 35.82
C VAL A 108 -19.93 24.02 35.14
N PHE A 109 -21.07 23.35 35.38
CA PHE A 109 -21.39 22.07 34.74
C PHE A 109 -21.39 22.16 33.20
N VAL A 110 -21.97 23.22 32.62
CA VAL A 110 -21.94 23.43 31.17
C VAL A 110 -20.51 23.62 30.68
N LYS A 111 -19.67 24.41 31.37
CA LYS A 111 -18.25 24.57 31.01
C LYS A 111 -17.50 23.24 31.02
N GLU A 112 -17.56 22.50 32.12
CA GLU A 112 -16.93 21.18 32.24
C GLU A 112 -17.39 20.21 31.14
N MET A 113 -18.69 20.18 30.85
CA MET A 113 -19.24 19.32 29.79
C MET A 113 -18.84 19.79 28.38
N THR A 114 -18.65 21.09 28.16
CA THR A 114 -18.07 21.59 26.90
C THR A 114 -16.58 21.27 26.78
N GLU A 115 -15.81 21.39 27.87
CA GLU A 115 -14.38 21.06 27.91
C GLU A 115 -14.16 19.56 27.65
N LYS A 116 -14.92 18.68 28.32
CA LYS A 116 -14.93 17.23 28.05
C LYS A 116 -15.24 16.91 26.59
N LYS A 117 -16.32 17.49 26.03
CA LYS A 117 -16.67 17.30 24.62
C LYS A 117 -15.63 17.88 23.64
N VAL A 118 -14.91 18.93 24.01
CA VAL A 118 -13.82 19.48 23.19
C VAL A 118 -12.59 18.57 23.25
N ALA A 119 -12.27 17.99 24.41
CA ALA A 119 -11.21 16.99 24.55
C ALA A 119 -11.51 15.72 23.75
N GLU A 120 -12.71 15.12 23.92
CA GLU A 120 -13.18 13.97 23.14
C GLU A 120 -13.09 14.22 21.62
N ARG A 121 -13.56 15.39 21.16
CA ARG A 121 -13.44 15.81 19.75
C ARG A 121 -11.99 15.96 19.30
N ALA A 122 -11.11 16.49 20.15
CA ALA A 122 -9.70 16.62 19.85
C ALA A 122 -9.02 15.26 19.70
N GLU A 123 -9.34 14.30 20.57
CA GLU A 123 -8.86 12.91 20.48
C GLU A 123 -9.32 12.23 19.19
N VAL A 124 -10.63 12.30 18.87
CA VAL A 124 -11.18 11.75 17.61
C VAL A 124 -10.50 12.38 16.39
N VAL A 125 -10.26 13.69 16.41
CA VAL A 125 -9.53 14.39 15.33
C VAL A 125 -8.06 13.96 15.27
N GLN A 126 -7.39 13.69 16.40
CA GLN A 126 -6.03 13.16 16.41
C GLN A 126 -5.98 11.73 15.84
N GLN A 127 -6.88 10.85 16.25
CA GLN A 127 -6.99 9.48 15.72
C GLN A 127 -7.24 9.49 14.21
N ALA A 128 -8.19 10.30 13.74
CA ALA A 128 -8.46 10.48 12.32
C ALA A 128 -7.24 11.01 11.54
N ARG A 129 -6.48 11.96 12.11
CA ARG A 129 -5.23 12.45 11.51
C ARG A 129 -4.16 11.35 11.41
N ARG A 130 -3.98 10.51 12.44
CA ARG A 130 -3.05 9.37 12.41
C ARG A 130 -3.45 8.36 11.32
N LEU A 131 -4.72 8.00 11.23
CA LEU A 131 -5.23 7.09 10.17
C LEU A 131 -5.05 7.67 8.76
N LEU A 132 -5.29 8.97 8.57
CA LEU A 132 -5.03 9.65 7.29
C LEU A 132 -3.54 9.70 6.94
N GLN A 133 -2.66 9.85 7.93
CA GLN A 133 -1.21 9.81 7.76
C GLN A 133 -0.74 8.42 7.33
N GLN A 134 -1.16 7.36 8.03
CA GLN A 134 -0.90 5.96 7.66
C GLN A 134 -1.42 5.62 6.25
N LYS A 135 -2.55 6.20 5.83
CA LYS A 135 -3.11 6.04 4.47
C LYS A 135 -2.33 6.77 3.36
N ARG A 136 -1.30 7.56 3.65
CA ARG A 136 -0.44 8.20 2.62
C ARG A 136 0.44 7.16 1.90
N PRO A 137 0.76 7.32 0.61
CA PRO A 137 1.49 6.31 -0.16
C PRO A 137 2.84 5.94 0.45
N LEU A 138 3.65 6.92 0.87
CA LEU A 138 4.96 6.69 1.49
C LEU A 138 4.82 6.05 2.89
N CYS A 139 3.81 6.42 3.68
CA CYS A 139 3.51 5.72 4.94
C CYS A 139 3.02 4.29 4.72
N ARG A 140 2.25 4.00 3.66
CA ARG A 140 1.90 2.60 3.29
C ARG A 140 3.13 1.78 2.92
N GLN A 141 4.16 2.38 2.32
CA GLN A 141 5.42 1.71 2.01
C GLN A 141 6.17 1.33 3.30
N ILE A 142 6.20 2.22 4.30
CA ILE A 142 6.70 1.93 5.65
C ILE A 142 5.89 0.79 6.29
N ASN A 143 4.55 0.85 6.24
CA ASN A 143 3.69 -0.18 6.84
C ASN A 143 3.85 -1.56 6.19
N ARG A 144 4.10 -1.60 4.88
CA ARG A 144 4.46 -2.84 4.17
C ARG A 144 5.81 -3.38 4.62
N ALA A 145 6.80 -2.51 4.82
CA ALA A 145 8.11 -2.92 5.32
C ALA A 145 8.05 -3.40 6.78
N LEU A 146 7.23 -2.75 7.62
CA LEU A 146 6.91 -3.17 8.97
C LEU A 146 6.29 -4.58 8.98
N LEU A 147 5.26 -4.82 8.15
CA LEU A 147 4.65 -6.14 8.00
C LEU A 147 5.69 -7.20 7.58
N VAL A 148 6.57 -6.89 6.61
CA VAL A 148 7.65 -7.80 6.21
C VAL A 148 8.63 -8.06 7.36
N SER A 149 8.98 -7.06 8.18
CA SER A 149 9.84 -7.29 9.35
C SER A 149 9.19 -8.14 10.44
N GLU A 150 7.87 -8.04 10.64
CA GLU A 150 7.12 -8.94 11.52
C GLU A 150 7.10 -10.38 10.97
N CYS A 151 6.88 -10.55 9.66
CA CYS A 151 6.96 -11.88 9.04
C CYS A 151 8.35 -12.52 9.18
N LEU A 152 9.43 -11.74 9.14
CA LEU A 152 10.79 -12.24 9.41
C LEU A 152 10.98 -12.61 10.89
N ARG A 153 10.49 -11.81 11.83
CA ARG A 153 10.53 -12.14 13.28
C ARG A 153 9.79 -13.45 13.58
N GLU A 154 8.61 -13.65 12.99
CA GLU A 154 7.85 -14.90 13.12
C GLU A 154 8.56 -16.08 12.45
N LEU A 155 9.22 -15.87 11.31
CA LEU A 155 10.03 -16.90 10.65
C LEU A 155 11.24 -17.32 11.51
N ASP A 156 11.96 -16.37 12.11
CA ASP A 156 13.08 -16.66 13.00
C ASP A 156 12.62 -17.48 14.23
N ALA A 157 11.44 -17.16 14.78
CA ALA A 157 10.83 -17.93 15.86
C ALA A 157 10.41 -19.35 15.42
N GLN A 158 9.88 -19.52 14.20
CA GLN A 158 9.57 -20.83 13.64
C GLN A 158 10.82 -21.67 13.38
N VAL A 159 11.91 -21.06 12.90
CA VAL A 159 13.21 -21.74 12.72
C VAL A 159 13.78 -22.18 14.06
N ALA A 160 13.75 -21.32 15.09
CA ALA A 160 14.17 -21.68 16.44
C ALA A 160 13.34 -22.86 17.00
N LEU A 161 12.01 -22.82 16.83
CA LEU A 161 11.13 -23.93 17.22
C LEU A 161 11.48 -25.23 16.48
N GLN A 162 11.70 -25.18 15.16
CA GLN A 162 12.13 -26.36 14.39
C GLN A 162 13.49 -26.91 14.86
N MET A 163 14.43 -26.06 15.24
CA MET A 163 15.71 -26.51 15.82
C MET A 163 15.50 -27.20 17.16
N THR A 164 14.61 -26.70 18.03
CA THR A 164 14.27 -27.39 19.29
C THR A 164 13.56 -28.72 19.07
N ILE A 165 12.68 -28.82 18.07
CA ILE A 165 12.01 -30.10 17.72
C ILE A 165 13.06 -31.11 17.24
N ARG A 166 13.95 -30.74 16.31
CA ARG A 166 15.01 -31.64 15.84
C ARG A 166 15.92 -32.11 16.97
N ALA A 167 16.29 -31.23 17.90
CA ALA A 167 17.08 -31.63 19.07
C ALA A 167 16.33 -32.61 19.99
N MET A 168 15.01 -32.43 20.18
CA MET A 168 14.17 -33.39 20.91
C MET A 168 14.00 -34.73 20.17
N ASP A 169 13.94 -34.72 18.84
CA ASP A 169 13.86 -35.92 18.02
C ASP A 169 15.20 -36.68 18.06
N GLU A 170 16.33 -35.99 17.92
CA GLU A 170 17.69 -36.53 18.10
C GLU A 170 17.87 -37.15 19.50
N GLU A 171 17.44 -36.45 20.57
CA GLU A 171 17.43 -37.00 21.93
C GLU A 171 16.54 -38.24 22.08
N GLN A 172 15.40 -38.31 21.37
CA GLN A 172 14.51 -39.47 21.39
C GLN A 172 15.11 -40.65 20.63
N ASP A 173 15.70 -40.41 19.47
CA ASP A 173 16.41 -41.41 18.67
C ASP A 173 17.62 -41.96 19.43
N GLU A 174 18.38 -41.12 20.16
CA GLU A 174 19.46 -41.58 21.04
C GLU A 174 18.93 -42.46 22.19
N LYS A 175 17.84 -42.04 22.86
CA LYS A 175 17.20 -42.83 23.93
C LYS A 175 16.68 -44.16 23.39
N TYR A 176 16.06 -44.17 22.22
CA TYR A 176 15.55 -45.37 21.56
C TYR A 176 16.68 -46.30 21.10
N ALA A 177 17.71 -45.77 20.44
CA ALA A 177 18.90 -46.53 20.06
C ALA A 177 19.59 -47.13 21.29
N ASN A 178 19.69 -46.40 22.40
CA ASN A 178 20.21 -46.92 23.67
C ASN A 178 19.30 -47.98 24.31
N SER A 179 17.98 -47.93 24.09
CA SER A 179 17.06 -49.02 24.48
C SER A 179 17.18 -50.28 23.61
N ILE A 180 17.54 -50.12 22.33
CA ILE A 180 17.87 -51.24 21.42
C ILE A 180 19.25 -51.84 21.74
N LYS A 181 20.14 -51.10 22.42
CA LYS A 181 21.43 -51.60 22.93
C LYS A 181 21.29 -52.58 24.12
N ASP A 182 20.28 -53.43 24.08
CA ASP A 182 20.24 -54.75 24.74
C ASP A 182 21.26 -55.75 24.14
N ILE A 183 22.30 -55.24 23.46
CA ILE A 183 23.46 -55.97 22.94
C ILE A 183 24.07 -56.84 24.02
N ALA A 184 24.20 -56.34 25.27
CA ALA A 184 24.72 -57.13 26.39
C ALA A 184 23.91 -58.43 26.61
N LYS A 185 22.56 -58.35 26.59
CA LYS A 185 21.70 -59.54 26.73
C LYS A 185 21.82 -60.49 25.52
N TYR A 186 21.96 -59.95 24.32
CA TYR A 186 22.13 -60.73 23.10
C TYR A 186 23.51 -61.42 23.02
N GLU A 187 24.58 -60.73 23.43
CA GLU A 187 25.93 -61.28 23.55
C GLU A 187 26.00 -62.36 24.65
N GLU A 188 25.38 -62.15 25.80
CA GLU A 188 25.23 -63.17 26.84
C GLU A 188 24.51 -64.42 26.32
N GLN A 189 23.38 -64.26 25.61
CA GLN A 189 22.67 -65.38 24.97
C GLN A 189 23.53 -66.10 23.93
N LYS A 190 24.24 -65.37 23.07
CA LYS A 190 25.14 -65.96 22.06
C LYS A 190 26.30 -66.72 22.70
N ASN A 191 26.88 -66.22 23.78
CA ASN A 191 27.93 -66.90 24.51
C ASN A 191 27.40 -68.20 25.16
N GLN A 192 26.19 -68.19 25.71
CA GLN A 192 25.53 -69.39 26.26
C GLN A 192 25.25 -70.45 25.16
N GLU A 193 24.75 -70.05 23.99
CA GLU A 193 24.54 -70.96 22.85
C GLU A 193 25.86 -71.63 22.41
N VAL A 194 26.95 -70.86 22.31
CA VAL A 194 28.28 -71.38 21.95
C VAL A 194 28.82 -72.33 23.01
N GLU A 195 28.66 -72.01 24.31
CA GLU A 195 29.01 -72.93 25.39
C GLU A 195 28.24 -74.25 25.30
N GLU A 196 26.93 -74.23 25.06
CA GLU A 196 26.14 -75.45 24.88
C GLU A 196 26.60 -76.27 23.68
N GLN A 197 26.87 -75.64 22.53
CA GLN A 197 27.35 -76.34 21.34
C GLN A 197 28.72 -76.98 21.60
N THR A 198 29.64 -76.29 22.27
CA THR A 198 30.95 -76.90 22.61
C THR A 198 30.81 -78.05 23.61
N LYS A 199 29.89 -77.97 24.58
CA LYS A 199 29.56 -79.09 25.50
C LYS A 199 29.01 -80.30 24.73
N LYS A 200 28.04 -80.10 23.84
CA LYS A 200 27.46 -81.14 22.95
C LYS A 200 28.53 -81.79 22.06
N THR A 201 29.39 -80.98 21.43
CA THR A 201 30.49 -81.46 20.57
C THR A 201 31.54 -82.26 21.36
N LYS A 202 31.90 -81.82 22.58
CA LYS A 202 32.81 -82.57 23.47
C LYS A 202 32.22 -83.93 23.85
N ALA A 203 30.94 -83.98 24.22
CA ALA A 203 30.26 -85.25 24.55
C ALA A 203 30.25 -86.22 23.36
N TYR A 204 29.88 -85.75 22.17
CA TYR A 204 29.87 -86.55 20.94
C TYR A 204 31.27 -87.06 20.55
N ARG A 205 32.31 -86.24 20.75
CA ARG A 205 33.71 -86.66 20.53
C ARG A 205 34.15 -87.77 21.49
N ILE A 206 33.66 -87.77 22.74
CA ILE A 206 33.94 -88.83 23.72
C ILE A 206 33.21 -90.12 23.34
N THR A 207 31.96 -90.06 22.89
CA THR A 207 31.22 -91.26 22.44
C THR A 207 31.84 -91.89 21.19
N LEU A 208 32.27 -91.07 20.22
CA LEU A 208 32.99 -91.54 19.03
C LEU A 208 34.31 -92.24 19.38
N LYS A 209 35.12 -91.68 20.30
CA LYS A 209 36.35 -92.33 20.74
C LYS A 209 36.09 -93.72 21.34
N LYS A 210 35.09 -93.84 22.21
CA LYS A 210 34.70 -95.14 22.80
C LYS A 210 34.25 -96.15 21.75
N GLN A 211 33.55 -95.72 20.69
CA GLN A 211 33.17 -96.60 19.58
C GLN A 211 34.40 -97.07 18.78
N ILE A 212 35.35 -96.18 18.49
CA ILE A 212 36.59 -96.54 17.79
C ILE A 212 37.40 -97.55 18.61
N GLU A 213 37.61 -97.29 19.91
CA GLU A 213 38.34 -98.20 20.79
C GLU A 213 37.67 -99.58 20.94
N ASN A 214 36.34 -99.64 20.91
CA ASN A 214 35.61 -100.91 20.91
C ASN A 214 35.80 -101.66 19.58
N ASN A 215 35.59 -100.99 18.44
CA ASN A 215 35.78 -101.58 17.12
C ASN A 215 37.23 -102.09 16.90
N GLU A 216 38.23 -101.39 17.43
CA GLU A 216 39.63 -101.84 17.40
C GLU A 216 39.87 -103.12 18.22
N ARG A 217 39.15 -103.32 19.34
CA ARG A 217 39.22 -104.56 20.13
C ARG A 217 38.52 -105.71 19.40
N ASP A 218 37.34 -105.47 18.86
CA ASP A 218 36.55 -106.47 18.14
C ASP A 218 37.26 -106.95 16.87
N ASN A 219 37.90 -106.03 16.12
CA ASN A 219 38.70 -106.40 14.95
C ASN A 219 39.96 -107.21 15.32
N LYS A 220 40.61 -106.92 16.46
CA LYS A 220 41.75 -107.71 16.95
C LYS A 220 41.34 -109.13 17.33
N LEU A 221 40.15 -109.32 17.91
CA LEU A 221 39.60 -110.64 18.21
C LEU A 221 39.33 -111.43 16.93
N LYS A 222 38.66 -110.85 15.94
CA LYS A 222 38.39 -111.51 14.65
C LYS A 222 39.65 -111.96 13.93
N VAL A 223 40.69 -111.11 13.87
CA VAL A 223 41.97 -111.47 13.25
C VAL A 223 42.66 -112.63 13.98
N MET A 224 42.49 -112.76 15.29
CA MET A 224 42.98 -113.92 16.04
C MET A 224 42.17 -115.19 15.73
N GLU A 225 40.84 -115.10 15.68
CA GLU A 225 39.94 -116.21 15.34
C GLU A 225 40.19 -116.73 13.91
N GLU A 226 40.33 -115.82 12.93
CA GLU A 226 40.67 -116.14 11.53
C GLU A 226 42.02 -116.88 11.44
N LEU A 227 43.04 -116.41 12.16
CA LEU A 227 44.38 -117.01 12.16
C LEU A 227 44.42 -118.37 12.88
N GLU A 228 43.55 -118.61 13.86
CA GLU A 228 43.36 -119.94 14.47
C GLU A 228 42.62 -120.91 13.52
N ALA A 229 41.60 -120.43 12.79
CA ALA A 229 40.92 -121.21 11.77
C ALA A 229 41.87 -121.63 10.62
N GLU A 230 42.67 -120.71 10.08
CA GLU A 230 43.66 -120.99 9.03
C GLU A 230 44.67 -122.08 9.44
N LYS A 231 45.14 -122.07 10.70
CA LYS A 231 46.02 -123.12 11.24
C LYS A 231 45.33 -124.48 11.25
N GLN A 232 44.06 -124.52 11.65
CA GLN A 232 43.29 -125.77 11.70
C GLN A 232 43.05 -126.34 10.29
N ASP A 233 42.77 -125.48 9.31
CA ASP A 233 42.62 -125.89 7.91
C ASP A 233 43.92 -126.39 7.27
N GLN A 234 45.06 -125.77 7.61
CA GLN A 234 46.38 -126.30 7.20
C GLN A 234 46.65 -127.70 7.76
N ILE A 235 46.27 -127.97 9.02
CA ILE A 235 46.39 -129.29 9.64
C ILE A 235 45.50 -130.31 8.91
N ASN A 236 44.23 -129.95 8.66
CA ASN A 236 43.26 -130.80 7.95
C ASN A 236 43.76 -131.15 6.53
N MET A 237 44.16 -130.15 5.74
CA MET A 237 44.66 -130.34 4.39
C MET A 237 45.94 -131.19 4.33
N THR A 238 46.79 -131.11 5.38
CA THR A 238 47.99 -131.95 5.50
C THR A 238 47.65 -133.41 5.78
N LEU A 239 46.63 -133.69 6.60
CA LEU A 239 46.12 -135.03 6.86
C LEU A 239 45.48 -135.65 5.61
N ASP A 240 44.67 -134.88 4.88
CA ASP A 240 44.03 -135.33 3.64
C ASP A 240 45.06 -135.71 2.57
N MET A 241 46.12 -134.89 2.37
CA MET A 241 47.23 -135.23 1.46
C MET A 241 47.91 -136.57 1.80
N GLN A 242 48.02 -136.93 3.08
CA GLN A 242 48.60 -138.22 3.48
C GLN A 242 47.64 -139.38 3.19
N LEU A 243 46.33 -139.16 3.28
CA LEU A 243 45.30 -140.14 2.97
C LEU A 243 45.17 -140.38 1.45
N THR A 244 45.24 -139.34 0.61
CA THR A 244 45.26 -139.50 -0.86
C THR A 244 46.48 -140.30 -1.31
N LYS A 245 47.69 -139.96 -0.86
CA LYS A 245 48.92 -140.71 -1.20
C LYS A 245 48.83 -142.20 -0.85
N LYS A 246 48.22 -142.55 0.30
CA LYS A 246 47.97 -143.94 0.69
C LYS A 246 46.99 -144.65 -0.26
N LYS A 247 45.89 -143.99 -0.64
CA LYS A 247 44.92 -144.51 -1.63
C LYS A 247 45.55 -144.70 -3.01
N GLU A 248 46.30 -143.72 -3.51
CA GLU A 248 46.98 -143.77 -4.80
C GLU A 248 47.93 -144.96 -4.92
N MET A 249 48.75 -145.22 -3.90
CA MET A 249 49.63 -146.39 -3.85
C MET A 249 48.87 -147.72 -3.91
N GLN A 250 47.71 -147.80 -3.24
CA GLN A 250 46.86 -148.99 -3.26
C GLN A 250 46.14 -149.16 -4.61
N ASP A 251 45.74 -148.07 -5.26
CA ASP A 251 45.18 -148.08 -6.61
C ASP A 251 46.21 -148.45 -7.69
N ILE A 252 47.49 -148.06 -7.55
CA ILE A 252 48.56 -148.51 -8.44
C ILE A 252 48.75 -150.03 -8.35
N LEU A 253 48.73 -150.60 -7.13
CA LEU A 253 48.77 -152.05 -6.93
C LEU A 253 47.55 -152.76 -7.55
N ASN A 254 46.36 -152.19 -7.41
CA ASN A 254 45.14 -152.73 -8.01
C ASN A 254 45.15 -152.62 -9.56
N LYS A 255 45.62 -151.50 -10.12
CA LYS A 255 45.80 -151.31 -11.57
C LYS A 255 46.79 -152.31 -12.15
N LYS A 256 47.90 -152.62 -11.46
CA LYS A 256 48.87 -153.64 -11.88
C LYS A 256 48.24 -155.04 -11.98
N LYS A 257 47.37 -155.41 -11.03
CA LYS A 257 46.61 -156.67 -11.09
C LYS A 257 45.59 -156.68 -12.25
N ARG A 258 44.84 -155.59 -12.43
CA ARG A 258 43.88 -155.46 -13.55
C ARG A 258 44.56 -155.52 -14.91
N LEU A 259 45.73 -154.89 -15.09
CA LEU A 259 46.49 -154.97 -16.34
C LEU A 259 46.92 -156.41 -16.68
N GLN A 260 47.27 -157.23 -15.67
CA GLN A 260 47.56 -158.66 -15.90
C GLN A 260 46.33 -159.49 -16.32
N GLN A 261 45.11 -159.05 -15.99
CA GLN A 261 43.87 -159.64 -16.51
C GLN A 261 43.56 -159.10 -17.92
N PHE A 262 43.64 -157.78 -18.12
CA PHE A 262 43.42 -157.13 -19.42
C PHE A 262 44.34 -157.66 -20.53
N PHE A 263 45.60 -157.99 -20.23
CA PHE A 263 46.50 -158.61 -21.22
C PHE A 263 46.09 -160.04 -21.61
N LYS A 264 45.30 -160.75 -20.79
CA LYS A 264 44.68 -162.03 -21.19
C LYS A 264 43.44 -161.77 -22.05
N GLU A 265 42.57 -160.87 -21.62
CA GLU A 265 41.31 -160.53 -22.30
C GLU A 265 41.54 -159.91 -23.69
N THR A 266 42.51 -159.00 -23.86
CA THR A 266 42.82 -158.40 -25.16
C THR A 266 43.41 -159.38 -26.19
N ILE A 267 44.01 -160.50 -25.76
CA ILE A 267 44.41 -161.59 -26.65
C ILE A 267 43.18 -162.35 -27.20
N GLU A 268 42.06 -162.32 -26.48
CA GLU A 268 40.78 -162.91 -26.88
C GLU A 268 39.93 -161.93 -27.70
N GLU A 269 39.82 -160.66 -27.29
CA GLU A 269 39.02 -159.63 -27.98
C GLU A 269 39.58 -159.21 -29.34
N LYS A 270 40.91 -159.23 -29.53
CA LYS A 270 41.51 -158.92 -30.84
C LYS A 270 41.10 -159.91 -31.94
N LYS A 271 40.56 -161.08 -31.57
CA LYS A 271 39.95 -162.06 -32.49
C LYS A 271 38.51 -161.69 -32.89
N ARG A 272 37.84 -160.79 -32.16
CA ARG A 272 36.45 -160.36 -32.40
C ARG A 272 36.35 -159.06 -33.20
N CYS A 273 37.06 -158.00 -32.80
CA CYS A 273 36.91 -156.67 -33.42
C CYS A 273 37.30 -156.58 -34.90
N GLY A 274 38.00 -157.57 -35.45
CA GLY A 274 38.26 -157.67 -36.89
C GLY A 274 37.01 -157.82 -37.76
N LEU A 275 35.83 -158.07 -37.16
CA LEU A 275 34.57 -158.34 -37.85
C LEU A 275 33.61 -157.14 -37.95
N GLU A 276 33.73 -156.10 -37.11
CA GLU A 276 32.70 -155.04 -36.99
C GLU A 276 32.99 -153.75 -37.78
N LEU A 277 34.25 -153.44 -38.06
CA LEU A 277 34.66 -152.10 -38.52
C LEU A 277 34.18 -151.73 -39.94
N GLN A 278 33.62 -152.68 -40.70
CA GLN A 278 33.25 -152.51 -42.11
C GLN A 278 31.88 -151.82 -42.33
N HIS A 279 31.17 -151.37 -41.29
CA HIS A 279 29.74 -151.00 -41.40
C HIS A 279 29.40 -149.48 -41.30
N ASN A 280 30.29 -148.61 -40.81
CA ASN A 280 29.85 -147.36 -40.14
C ASN A 280 30.05 -146.02 -40.88
N GLU A 281 30.61 -145.99 -42.10
CA GLU A 281 31.12 -144.73 -42.70
C GLU A 281 30.09 -143.87 -43.46
N GLU A 282 28.87 -144.34 -43.71
CA GLU A 282 27.99 -143.83 -44.79
C GLU A 282 27.05 -142.63 -44.44
N LEU A 283 27.05 -142.08 -43.21
CA LEU A 283 25.89 -141.33 -42.68
C LEU A 283 25.95 -139.77 -42.60
N LYS A 284 27.06 -139.08 -42.91
CA LYS A 284 27.30 -137.73 -42.31
C LYS A 284 26.97 -136.44 -43.11
N ASP A 285 26.76 -136.46 -44.43
CA ASP A 285 27.02 -135.25 -45.27
C ASP A 285 25.90 -134.21 -45.49
N ARG A 286 24.74 -134.25 -44.80
CA ARG A 286 23.51 -133.56 -45.28
C ARG A 286 23.08 -132.21 -44.63
N ALA A 287 23.89 -131.53 -43.82
CA ALA A 287 23.34 -130.61 -42.78
C ALA A 287 23.58 -129.06 -42.88
N LEU A 288 24.22 -128.49 -43.91
CA LEU A 288 24.95 -127.19 -43.76
C LEU A 288 24.41 -125.88 -44.41
N GLU A 289 23.35 -125.87 -45.23
CA GLU A 289 23.17 -124.75 -46.22
C GLU A 289 22.30 -123.53 -45.81
N VAL A 290 21.52 -123.56 -44.72
CA VAL A 290 20.33 -122.69 -44.53
C VAL A 290 20.57 -121.23 -44.06
N TYR A 291 21.75 -120.85 -43.56
CA TYR A 291 21.88 -119.71 -42.63
C TYR A 291 22.14 -118.28 -43.20
N ARG A 292 22.11 -118.00 -44.52
CA ARG A 292 22.77 -116.78 -45.07
C ARG A 292 21.92 -115.52 -45.40
N GLU A 293 20.59 -115.56 -45.51
CA GLU A 293 19.83 -114.53 -46.28
C GLU A 293 19.33 -113.27 -45.51
N ALA A 294 19.41 -113.22 -44.17
CA ALA A 294 18.57 -112.30 -43.39
C ALA A 294 19.06 -110.83 -43.21
N LYS A 295 20.24 -110.43 -43.71
CA LYS A 295 21.00 -109.29 -43.14
C LYS A 295 20.79 -107.90 -43.78
N ASP A 296 20.31 -107.79 -45.02
CA ASP A 296 20.52 -106.57 -45.84
C ASP A 296 19.43 -105.48 -45.79
N ARG A 297 18.30 -105.67 -45.09
CA ARG A 297 17.12 -104.78 -45.23
C ARG A 297 17.17 -103.46 -44.44
N ILE A 298 18.06 -103.31 -43.45
CA ILE A 298 17.92 -102.27 -42.41
C ILE A 298 18.49 -100.88 -42.83
N GLN A 299 19.45 -100.80 -43.77
CA GLN A 299 20.22 -99.56 -44.02
C GLN A 299 19.55 -98.45 -44.87
N LYS A 300 18.27 -98.57 -45.25
CA LYS A 300 17.65 -97.65 -46.25
C LYS A 300 16.85 -96.46 -45.69
N ILE A 301 16.59 -96.39 -44.38
CA ILE A 301 15.56 -95.48 -43.82
C ILE A 301 16.11 -94.09 -43.40
N GLU A 302 17.38 -93.97 -43.01
CA GLU A 302 17.87 -92.80 -42.25
C GLU A 302 18.16 -91.52 -43.07
N LYS A 303 18.10 -91.55 -44.41
CA LYS A 303 18.58 -90.44 -45.26
C LYS A 303 17.56 -89.34 -45.58
N SER A 304 16.30 -89.44 -45.13
CA SER A 304 15.20 -88.57 -45.60
C SER A 304 14.87 -87.34 -44.74
N LEU A 305 15.36 -87.26 -43.49
CA LEU A 305 14.91 -86.26 -42.51
C LEU A 305 15.66 -84.91 -42.52
N ALA A 306 16.77 -84.79 -43.25
CA ALA A 306 17.68 -83.63 -43.13
C ALA A 306 17.27 -82.36 -43.92
N LEU A 307 16.32 -82.45 -44.87
CA LEU A 307 16.07 -81.37 -45.85
C LEU A 307 15.07 -80.30 -45.41
N LYS A 308 14.17 -80.57 -44.45
CA LYS A 308 13.02 -79.69 -44.13
C LYS A 308 13.31 -78.48 -43.22
N LYS A 309 14.55 -78.27 -42.76
CA LYS A 309 14.91 -77.20 -41.80
C LYS A 309 15.47 -75.90 -42.40
N LYS A 310 15.41 -75.71 -43.72
CA LYS A 310 16.00 -74.52 -44.39
C LYS A 310 15.01 -73.42 -44.83
N GLU A 311 13.70 -73.65 -44.77
CA GLU A 311 12.71 -72.78 -45.44
C GLU A 311 12.13 -71.64 -44.56
N GLU A 312 12.25 -71.68 -43.24
CA GLU A 312 11.61 -70.69 -42.35
C GLU A 312 12.32 -69.31 -42.26
N ARG A 313 13.51 -69.14 -42.85
CA ARG A 313 14.29 -67.90 -42.71
C ARG A 313 13.83 -66.73 -43.61
N ALA A 314 12.81 -66.91 -44.44
CA ALA A 314 12.44 -65.96 -45.50
C ALA A 314 11.26 -64.99 -45.17
N ARG A 315 10.73 -64.94 -43.94
CA ARG A 315 9.47 -64.23 -43.60
C ARG A 315 9.60 -62.95 -42.74
N ARG A 316 10.76 -62.28 -42.69
CA ARG A 316 10.99 -61.12 -41.77
C ARG A 316 11.51 -59.81 -42.39
N LEU A 317 11.45 -59.64 -43.71
CA LEU A 317 11.95 -58.45 -44.42
C LEU A 317 10.96 -57.93 -45.48
N GLN A 318 9.76 -57.50 -45.07
CA GLN A 318 8.76 -57.01 -46.03
C GLN A 318 7.72 -56.00 -45.48
N ILE A 319 7.99 -55.34 -44.34
CA ILE A 319 7.09 -54.33 -43.76
C ILE A 319 7.95 -53.14 -43.28
N VAL A 320 7.46 -51.91 -43.55
CA VAL A 320 8.06 -50.60 -43.19
C VAL A 320 9.19 -50.08 -44.10
N GLU A 321 8.93 -49.98 -45.42
CA GLU A 321 9.65 -49.05 -46.30
C GLU A 321 8.72 -48.54 -47.43
N LYS A 322 8.17 -47.32 -47.31
CA LYS A 322 7.62 -46.46 -48.39
C LYS A 322 7.02 -45.11 -47.89
N GLN A 323 7.73 -44.02 -48.23
CA GLN A 323 7.28 -42.74 -48.85
C GLN A 323 6.23 -41.85 -48.12
N TYR A 324 6.53 -40.59 -47.74
CA TYR A 324 6.63 -39.32 -48.54
C TYR A 324 5.27 -38.92 -49.20
N VAL A 325 4.77 -37.67 -49.13
CA VAL A 325 5.19 -36.45 -49.88
C VAL A 325 4.47 -35.17 -49.31
N SER A 326 4.98 -33.96 -49.60
CA SER A 326 4.47 -32.59 -49.25
C SER A 326 3.84 -31.87 -50.48
N PRO A 327 3.76 -30.51 -50.61
CA PRO A 327 3.14 -29.42 -49.81
C PRO A 327 2.08 -28.59 -50.62
N GLU A 328 1.46 -27.56 -50.01
CA GLU A 328 0.68 -26.46 -50.66
C GLU A 328 0.38 -25.39 -49.58
N GLU A 329 0.02 -24.11 -49.82
CA GLU A 329 0.35 -23.11 -50.86
C GLU A 329 0.10 -21.72 -50.22
N VAL A 330 0.86 -20.66 -50.55
CA VAL A 330 0.60 -19.29 -50.03
C VAL A 330 0.41 -18.32 -51.19
N ARG A 331 -0.82 -17.83 -51.35
CA ARG A 331 -1.20 -16.78 -52.29
C ARG A 331 -1.91 -15.66 -51.54
N GLU A 332 -1.42 -14.42 -51.67
CA GLU A 332 -2.17 -13.15 -51.66
C GLU A 332 -1.19 -11.97 -51.59
N SER A 333 -1.55 -10.83 -52.22
CA SER A 333 -0.85 -9.52 -52.30
C SER A 333 -0.21 -9.10 -53.66
N LYS A 334 -1.02 -9.04 -54.73
CA LYS A 334 -0.69 -8.37 -56.00
C LYS A 334 -1.83 -7.47 -56.53
N GLU A 335 -2.19 -6.40 -55.80
CA GLU A 335 -3.26 -5.47 -56.21
C GLU A 335 -3.01 -3.99 -55.85
N ARG A 336 -1.90 -3.38 -56.29
CA ARG A 336 -1.68 -1.91 -56.14
C ARG A 336 -0.89 -1.31 -57.30
N GLU A 337 -1.58 -0.92 -58.39
CA GLU A 337 -0.91 -0.49 -59.64
C GLU A 337 -1.57 0.72 -60.38
N ILE A 338 -2.51 1.47 -59.79
CA ILE A 338 -3.31 2.46 -60.57
C ILE A 338 -3.47 3.80 -59.83
N LEU A 339 -2.72 4.88 -60.20
CA LEU A 339 -3.09 6.29 -59.86
C LEU A 339 -2.26 7.50 -60.43
N GLU A 340 -1.61 7.50 -61.63
CA GLU A 340 -0.67 8.64 -61.95
C GLU A 340 -0.50 9.14 -63.43
N LYS A 341 -1.55 9.63 -64.14
CA LYS A 341 -1.42 10.31 -65.47
C LYS A 341 -2.55 11.33 -65.85
N ALA A 342 -2.47 12.63 -65.52
CA ALA A 342 -3.48 13.65 -65.99
C ALA A 342 -3.16 15.18 -65.81
N VAL A 343 -2.14 15.80 -66.46
CA VAL A 343 -1.74 17.21 -66.12
C VAL A 343 -1.50 18.24 -67.27
N GLU A 344 -1.43 17.90 -68.57
CA GLU A 344 -0.65 18.74 -69.54
C GLU A 344 -1.38 19.79 -70.44
N GLU A 345 -2.70 20.01 -70.40
CA GLU A 345 -3.42 20.76 -71.47
C GLU A 345 -3.84 22.24 -71.18
N LYS A 346 -2.93 23.24 -70.99
CA LYS A 346 -3.41 24.61 -70.60
C LYS A 346 -2.69 25.93 -71.03
N LYS A 347 -2.03 26.06 -72.21
CA LYS A 347 -1.21 27.28 -72.54
C LYS A 347 -1.20 27.82 -74.00
N ALA A 348 -2.25 28.46 -74.57
CA ALA A 348 -2.21 28.87 -76.01
C ALA A 348 -3.14 30.00 -76.60
N ILE A 349 -3.39 31.21 -76.02
CA ILE A 349 -4.52 32.10 -76.48
C ILE A 349 -4.27 33.62 -76.84
N GLU A 350 -3.09 34.25 -76.70
CA GLU A 350 -3.05 35.69 -76.29
C GLU A 350 -2.80 36.91 -77.28
N MET A 351 -2.76 36.82 -78.63
CA MET A 351 -2.12 37.90 -79.47
C MET A 351 -2.92 38.62 -80.62
N GLU A 352 -3.26 39.92 -80.46
CA GLU A 352 -3.43 41.06 -81.46
C GLU A 352 -4.12 42.27 -80.77
N LYS A 353 -4.26 43.47 -81.41
CA LYS A 353 -5.42 44.41 -81.29
C LYS A 353 -5.46 45.74 -82.10
N GLN A 354 -4.38 46.34 -82.64
CA GLN A 354 -4.32 47.83 -82.86
C GLN A 354 -4.07 48.34 -84.31
N LYS A 355 -4.73 49.44 -84.75
CA LYS A 355 -4.45 50.25 -85.99
C LYS A 355 -4.60 51.80 -85.80
N ALA A 356 -5.26 52.60 -86.69
CA ALA A 356 -4.92 54.03 -86.97
C ALA A 356 -6.08 55.09 -87.05
N GLN A 357 -5.74 56.40 -87.19
CA GLN A 357 -6.61 57.62 -87.30
C GLN A 357 -5.91 58.76 -88.10
N LYS A 358 -6.61 59.83 -88.62
CA LYS A 358 -5.93 61.07 -89.13
C LYS A 358 -6.68 62.47 -89.11
N GLU A 359 -7.05 63.13 -90.24
CA GLU A 359 -7.01 64.63 -90.42
C GLU A 359 -8.35 65.40 -90.71
N ARG A 360 -8.35 66.76 -90.58
CA ARG A 360 -9.32 67.75 -91.16
C ARG A 360 -8.93 69.24 -90.94
N GLU A 361 -9.13 70.16 -91.92
CA GLU A 361 -8.91 71.64 -91.80
C GLU A 361 -9.91 72.55 -92.63
N GLU A 362 -9.43 73.59 -93.37
CA GLU A 362 -10.07 74.52 -94.37
C GLU A 362 -10.57 75.96 -93.97
N LYS A 363 -10.53 76.93 -94.93
CA LYS A 363 -11.31 78.20 -95.14
C LYS A 363 -11.34 79.44 -94.22
N MET A 364 -10.56 79.51 -93.13
CA MET A 364 -10.87 80.38 -91.98
C MET A 364 -10.36 81.86 -91.97
N HIS A 365 -9.86 82.44 -93.07
CA HIS A 365 -8.76 83.43 -92.95
C HIS A 365 -9.08 84.96 -92.99
N ALA A 366 -10.14 85.44 -93.65
CA ALA A 366 -10.30 86.89 -93.96
C ALA A 366 -11.23 87.68 -93.00
N LEU A 367 -12.36 87.08 -92.59
CA LEU A 367 -13.25 87.62 -91.53
C LEU A 367 -12.51 87.90 -90.21
N MET A 368 -11.30 87.35 -90.05
CA MET A 368 -10.41 87.69 -88.96
C MET A 368 -9.99 89.16 -88.92
N GLU A 369 -9.84 89.90 -90.01
CA GLU A 369 -9.01 91.13 -90.02
C GLU A 369 -9.65 92.37 -89.33
N GLU A 370 -10.86 92.79 -89.70
CA GLU A 370 -11.53 93.89 -88.98
C GLU A 370 -11.91 93.47 -87.55
N TYR A 371 -12.27 92.19 -87.41
CA TYR A 371 -12.44 91.54 -86.12
C TYR A 371 -11.14 91.61 -85.29
N LYS A 372 -9.93 91.60 -85.88
CA LYS A 372 -8.65 91.81 -85.15
C LYS A 372 -8.61 93.20 -84.54
N LEU A 373 -8.95 94.28 -85.28
CA LEU A 373 -8.76 95.66 -84.78
C LEU A 373 -9.72 96.02 -83.65
N HIS A 374 -11.04 95.76 -83.78
CA HIS A 374 -11.96 95.95 -82.66
C HIS A 374 -11.60 95.03 -81.48
N ASN A 375 -11.17 93.79 -81.76
CA ASN A 375 -10.58 92.95 -80.72
C ASN A 375 -9.34 93.58 -80.11
N THR A 376 -8.44 94.25 -80.83
CA THR A 376 -7.19 94.75 -80.22
C THR A 376 -7.49 95.81 -79.16
N ALA A 377 -8.44 96.72 -79.41
CA ALA A 377 -8.85 97.72 -78.43
C ALA A 377 -9.65 97.13 -77.25
N MET A 378 -10.53 96.16 -77.49
CA MET A 378 -11.19 95.42 -76.41
C MET A 378 -10.18 94.59 -75.61
N LYS A 379 -9.24 93.91 -76.28
CA LYS A 379 -8.17 93.12 -75.67
C LYS A 379 -7.19 93.99 -74.90
N THR A 380 -6.93 95.25 -75.26
CA THR A 380 -6.06 96.10 -74.44
C THR A 380 -6.74 96.54 -73.15
N LYS A 381 -8.04 96.89 -73.17
CA LYS A 381 -8.82 97.14 -71.95
C LYS A 381 -8.95 95.88 -71.09
N GLN A 382 -9.39 94.77 -71.69
CA GLN A 382 -9.45 93.47 -71.03
C GLN A 382 -8.09 93.05 -70.46
N ARG A 383 -6.96 93.31 -71.15
CA ARG A 383 -5.61 93.03 -70.60
C ARG A 383 -5.21 93.93 -69.43
N LEU A 384 -5.81 95.10 -69.25
CA LEU A 384 -5.57 95.96 -68.08
C LEU A 384 -6.45 95.50 -66.92
N GLU A 385 -7.75 95.31 -67.16
CA GLU A 385 -8.69 94.75 -66.19
C GLU A 385 -8.27 93.34 -65.73
N GLU A 386 -7.81 92.48 -66.64
CA GLU A 386 -7.21 91.18 -66.33
C GLU A 386 -5.92 91.33 -65.51
N LYS A 387 -5.09 92.36 -65.73
CA LYS A 387 -3.88 92.56 -64.91
C LYS A 387 -4.25 92.98 -63.50
N GLU A 388 -5.23 93.85 -63.34
CA GLU A 388 -5.74 94.29 -62.03
C GLU A 388 -6.46 93.16 -61.29
N LEU A 389 -7.32 92.40 -61.98
CA LEU A 389 -7.94 91.18 -61.46
C LEU A 389 -6.91 90.11 -61.13
N ARG A 390 -5.90 89.85 -61.97
CA ARG A 390 -4.80 88.93 -61.67
C ARG A 390 -3.98 89.40 -60.48
N ALA A 391 -3.73 90.70 -60.32
CA ALA A 391 -3.00 91.25 -59.17
C ALA A 391 -3.83 91.13 -57.88
N TRP A 392 -5.13 91.41 -57.94
CA TRP A 392 -6.05 91.22 -56.82
C TRP A 392 -6.20 89.74 -56.45
N GLU A 393 -6.44 88.86 -57.43
CA GLU A 393 -6.45 87.40 -57.23
C GLU A 393 -5.13 86.90 -56.66
N MET A 394 -4.00 87.39 -57.14
CA MET A 394 -2.68 87.01 -56.62
C MET A 394 -2.51 87.44 -55.17
N MET A 395 -2.95 88.65 -54.80
CA MET A 395 -2.99 89.09 -53.40
C MET A 395 -3.95 88.26 -52.54
N GLN A 396 -5.12 87.88 -53.06
CA GLN A 396 -6.06 87.01 -52.33
C GLN A 396 -5.53 85.58 -52.19
N ARG A 397 -4.80 85.06 -53.21
CA ARG A 397 -4.07 83.79 -53.13
C ARG A 397 -3.01 83.88 -52.04
N PHE A 398 -2.12 84.88 -52.05
CA PHE A 398 -1.13 85.07 -50.98
C PHE A 398 -1.77 85.14 -49.59
N LYS A 399 -2.84 85.90 -49.39
CA LYS A 399 -3.56 85.94 -48.09
C LYS A 399 -4.19 84.60 -47.70
N ARG A 400 -4.74 83.88 -48.67
CA ARG A 400 -5.31 82.54 -48.43
C ARG A 400 -4.21 81.52 -48.15
N ASP A 401 -3.06 81.64 -48.80
CA ASP A 401 -1.93 80.74 -48.66
C ASP A 401 -1.22 81.01 -47.30
N GLU A 402 -1.05 82.26 -46.88
CA GLU A 402 -0.64 82.65 -45.51
C GLU A 402 -1.59 82.10 -44.44
N TYR A 403 -2.91 82.20 -44.67
CA TYR A 403 -3.92 81.67 -43.76
C TYR A 403 -3.93 80.13 -43.73
N ASN A 404 -3.78 79.48 -44.89
CA ASN A 404 -3.65 78.03 -44.99
C ASN A 404 -2.36 77.55 -44.30
N GLU A 405 -1.23 78.25 -44.45
CA GLU A 405 0.03 77.93 -43.74
C GLU A 405 -0.14 78.05 -42.21
N GLN A 406 -0.88 79.05 -41.73
CA GLN A 406 -1.21 79.18 -40.30
C GLN A 406 -2.09 78.02 -39.82
N ILE A 407 -3.14 77.64 -40.57
CA ILE A 407 -3.97 76.47 -40.25
C ILE A 407 -3.15 75.19 -40.28
N ASP A 408 -2.34 74.96 -41.32
CA ASP A 408 -1.45 73.80 -41.46
C ASP A 408 -0.50 73.69 -40.25
N LEU A 409 0.06 74.81 -39.79
CA LEU A 409 0.93 74.84 -38.61
C LEU A 409 0.16 74.56 -37.32
N GLU A 410 -1.08 75.04 -37.18
CA GLU A 410 -1.96 74.70 -36.06
C GLU A 410 -2.39 73.23 -36.08
N GLU A 411 -2.81 72.70 -37.23
CA GLU A 411 -3.18 71.30 -37.38
C GLU A 411 -1.99 70.38 -37.12
N ARG A 412 -0.79 70.70 -37.62
CA ARG A 412 0.45 69.97 -37.28
C ARG A 412 0.73 70.00 -35.78
N LYS A 413 0.52 71.14 -35.09
CA LYS A 413 0.66 71.24 -33.63
C LYS A 413 -0.38 70.38 -32.89
N ARG A 414 -1.66 70.43 -33.30
CA ARG A 414 -2.75 69.63 -32.71
C ARG A 414 -2.53 68.13 -32.94
N GLN A 415 -2.16 67.72 -34.15
CA GLN A 415 -1.80 66.33 -34.46
C GLN A 415 -0.56 65.87 -33.69
N TRP A 416 0.42 66.74 -33.47
CA TRP A 416 1.58 66.44 -32.63
C TRP A 416 1.19 66.26 -31.16
N GLN A 417 0.34 67.15 -30.61
CA GLN A 417 -0.20 67.02 -29.27
C GLN A 417 -0.99 65.72 -29.09
N GLN A 418 -1.92 65.41 -30.01
CA GLN A 418 -2.67 64.15 -30.00
C GLN A 418 -1.77 62.91 -30.07
N LYS A 419 -0.71 62.93 -30.89
CA LYS A 419 0.28 61.83 -30.95
C LYS A 419 1.07 61.69 -29.65
N LEU A 420 1.36 62.80 -28.97
CA LEU A 420 2.08 62.82 -27.70
C LEU A 420 1.19 62.37 -26.52
N GLU A 421 -0.07 62.81 -26.49
CA GLU A 421 -1.10 62.35 -25.56
C GLU A 421 -1.34 60.84 -25.71
N TYR A 422 -1.61 60.37 -26.94
CA TYR A 422 -1.78 58.96 -27.23
C TYR A 422 -0.52 58.13 -26.93
N GLY A 423 0.67 58.69 -27.16
CA GLY A 423 1.95 58.08 -26.76
C GLY A 423 2.06 57.90 -25.24
N ASN A 424 1.65 58.91 -24.47
CA ASN A 424 1.62 58.85 -23.00
C ASN A 424 0.55 57.87 -22.48
N GLU A 425 -0.60 57.78 -23.14
CA GLU A 425 -1.64 56.78 -22.84
C GLU A 425 -1.11 55.36 -23.09
N LEU A 426 -0.53 55.10 -24.26
CA LEU A 426 0.12 53.81 -24.56
C LEU A 426 1.24 53.47 -23.57
N GLN A 427 2.01 54.45 -23.10
CA GLN A 427 3.03 54.23 -22.09
C GLN A 427 2.42 53.81 -20.74
N LYS A 428 1.36 54.50 -20.27
CA LYS A 428 0.62 54.09 -19.06
C LYS A 428 0.05 52.68 -19.19
N ASP A 429 -0.58 52.38 -20.32
CA ASP A 429 -1.09 51.05 -20.66
C ASP A 429 -0.01 49.96 -20.57
N ILE A 430 1.21 50.25 -21.02
CA ILE A 430 2.36 49.34 -20.96
C ILE A 430 2.85 49.19 -19.52
N GLU A 431 2.94 50.28 -18.75
CA GLU A 431 3.36 50.29 -17.35
C GLU A 431 2.35 49.55 -16.46
N GLU A 432 1.05 49.78 -16.62
CA GLU A 432 -0.02 49.05 -15.93
C GLU A 432 0.05 47.54 -16.24
N LYS A 433 0.16 47.16 -17.52
CA LYS A 433 0.32 45.76 -17.93
C LYS A 433 1.64 45.14 -17.46
N GLN A 434 2.70 45.92 -17.19
CA GLN A 434 3.92 45.42 -16.56
C GLN A 434 3.69 45.17 -15.07
N MET A 435 3.12 46.16 -14.36
CA MET A 435 2.76 46.05 -12.94
C MET A 435 1.77 44.91 -12.65
N GLU A 436 0.82 44.64 -13.54
CA GLU A 436 -0.06 43.46 -13.45
C GLU A 436 0.72 42.16 -13.58
N ARG A 437 1.56 42.01 -14.62
CA ARG A 437 2.38 40.80 -14.84
C ARG A 437 3.38 40.56 -13.72
N ASP A 438 3.93 41.61 -13.12
CA ASP A 438 4.85 41.46 -11.98
C ASP A 438 4.10 41.10 -10.70
N LYS A 439 2.90 41.66 -10.44
CA LYS A 439 2.00 41.18 -9.37
C LYS A 439 1.53 39.73 -9.58
N GLU A 440 1.30 39.30 -10.81
CA GLU A 440 0.98 37.91 -11.14
C GLU A 440 2.17 36.99 -10.84
N ARG A 441 3.37 37.36 -11.28
CA ARG A 441 4.62 36.62 -10.95
C ARG A 441 4.87 36.55 -9.45
N GLU A 442 4.62 37.61 -8.70
CA GLU A 442 4.74 37.63 -7.23
C GLU A 442 3.74 36.66 -6.58
N LYS A 443 2.48 36.64 -7.05
CA LYS A 443 1.46 35.69 -6.59
C LYS A 443 1.84 34.24 -6.94
N GLU A 444 2.25 33.98 -8.18
CA GLU A 444 2.73 32.66 -8.62
C GLU A 444 3.93 32.21 -7.79
N ALA A 445 4.91 33.08 -7.55
CA ALA A 445 6.08 32.80 -6.71
C ALA A 445 5.67 32.47 -5.26
N PHE A 446 4.73 33.24 -4.69
CA PHE A 446 4.19 33.00 -3.35
C PHE A 446 3.40 31.68 -3.26
N GLU A 447 2.60 31.34 -4.28
CA GLU A 447 1.89 30.05 -4.35
C GLU A 447 2.87 28.88 -4.52
N ILE A 448 3.91 29.04 -5.33
CA ILE A 448 5.00 28.06 -5.48
C ILE A 448 5.76 27.89 -4.16
N GLU A 449 5.98 28.95 -3.39
CA GLU A 449 6.62 28.87 -2.07
C GLU A 449 5.70 28.23 -1.02
N ALA A 450 4.43 28.62 -0.97
CA ALA A 450 3.42 28.05 -0.08
C ALA A 450 3.21 26.55 -0.33
N THR A 451 3.17 26.12 -1.61
CA THR A 451 3.09 24.70 -1.98
C THR A 451 4.36 23.94 -1.64
N LYS A 452 5.57 24.49 -1.88
CA LYS A 452 6.83 23.92 -1.40
C LYS A 452 6.86 23.77 0.13
N ALA A 453 6.42 24.79 0.87
CA ALA A 453 6.34 24.75 2.33
C ALA A 453 5.33 23.71 2.83
N ALA A 454 4.19 23.54 2.16
CA ALA A 454 3.22 22.49 2.44
C ALA A 454 3.81 21.09 2.18
N ILE A 455 4.47 20.89 1.03
CA ILE A 455 5.16 19.64 0.68
C ILE A 455 6.22 19.30 1.74
N ASN A 456 7.07 20.26 2.12
CA ASN A 456 8.09 20.07 3.15
C ASN A 456 7.48 19.68 4.51
N LYS A 457 6.42 20.36 4.96
CA LYS A 457 5.67 19.98 6.16
C LYS A 457 5.06 18.57 6.05
N THR A 458 4.62 18.15 4.87
CA THR A 458 4.13 16.77 4.68
C THR A 458 5.25 15.74 4.68
N ASN A 459 6.41 16.05 4.11
CA ASN A 459 7.58 15.17 4.09
C ASN A 459 8.15 14.99 5.51
N GLN A 460 8.27 16.07 6.28
CA GLN A 460 8.65 16.02 7.70
C GLN A 460 7.75 15.09 8.51
N ARG A 461 6.42 15.14 8.35
CA ARG A 461 5.49 14.21 9.03
C ARG A 461 5.67 12.75 8.62
N ILE A 462 6.04 12.50 7.37
CA ILE A 462 6.30 11.14 6.87
C ILE A 462 7.63 10.61 7.43
N LEU A 463 8.66 11.47 7.56
CA LEU A 463 9.92 11.13 8.21
C LEU A 463 9.76 10.88 9.71
N LEU A 464 9.04 11.76 10.43
CA LEU A 464 8.72 11.55 11.85
C LEU A 464 8.00 10.22 12.07
N TYR A 465 6.99 9.89 11.24
CA TYR A 465 6.34 8.58 11.29
C TYR A 465 7.29 7.41 10.98
N SER A 466 8.28 7.64 10.13
CA SER A 466 9.29 6.63 9.81
C SER A 466 10.26 6.40 10.95
N ASP A 467 10.59 7.45 11.70
CA ASP A 467 11.42 7.38 12.89
C ASP A 467 10.63 6.76 14.06
N GLU A 468 9.35 7.12 14.27
CA GLU A 468 8.42 6.47 15.19
C GLU A 468 8.39 4.94 14.97
N VAL A 469 8.10 4.49 13.74
CA VAL A 469 8.08 3.06 13.38
C VAL A 469 9.45 2.42 13.55
N LEU A 470 10.56 3.13 13.29
CA LEU A 470 11.90 2.60 13.47
C LEU A 470 12.23 2.37 14.96
N GLU A 471 11.94 3.34 15.84
CA GLU A 471 12.11 3.20 17.29
C GLU A 471 11.25 2.07 17.86
N GLU A 472 9.97 1.99 17.49
CA GLU A 472 9.06 0.89 17.86
C GLU A 472 9.56 -0.49 17.42
N SER A 473 10.49 -0.56 16.45
CA SER A 473 11.02 -1.81 15.89
C SER A 473 12.32 -2.26 16.51
N LYS A 474 13.06 -1.39 17.20
CA LYS A 474 14.39 -1.71 17.75
C LYS A 474 14.29 -2.80 18.82
N GLY A 475 15.14 -3.82 18.69
CA GLY A 475 15.17 -4.96 19.61
C GLY A 475 14.01 -5.96 19.48
N VAL A 476 12.94 -5.62 18.76
CA VAL A 476 11.78 -6.50 18.55
C VAL A 476 11.91 -7.31 17.26
N ARG A 477 12.29 -6.67 16.15
CA ARG A 477 12.22 -7.25 14.80
C ARG A 477 13.38 -6.83 13.87
N PRO A 478 13.68 -7.58 12.81
CA PRO A 478 14.71 -7.22 11.84
C PRO A 478 14.46 -5.83 11.21
N LEU A 479 15.35 -4.87 11.45
CA LEU A 479 15.18 -3.47 11.02
C LEU A 479 15.39 -3.25 9.51
N TYR A 480 16.10 -4.17 8.83
CA TYR A 480 16.54 -3.98 7.44
C TYR A 480 15.43 -3.63 6.44
N PRO A 481 14.24 -4.30 6.42
CA PRO A 481 13.16 -3.92 5.52
C PRO A 481 12.69 -2.48 5.72
N ILE A 482 12.57 -2.05 6.99
CA ILE A 482 12.10 -0.70 7.36
C ILE A 482 13.15 0.33 6.95
N VAL A 483 14.42 0.14 7.32
CA VAL A 483 15.52 1.05 6.94
C VAL A 483 15.61 1.21 5.41
N LYS A 484 15.49 0.10 4.66
CA LYS A 484 15.51 0.12 3.19
C LYS A 484 14.31 0.87 2.59
N ALA A 485 13.12 0.78 3.21
CA ALA A 485 11.97 1.59 2.82
C ALA A 485 12.20 3.08 3.11
N ILE A 486 12.75 3.43 4.27
CA ILE A 486 13.11 4.81 4.65
C ILE A 486 14.13 5.41 3.69
N GLU A 487 15.16 4.65 3.29
CA GLU A 487 16.12 5.09 2.28
C GLU A 487 15.45 5.39 0.93
N ASN A 488 14.52 4.53 0.49
CA ASN A 488 13.83 4.72 -0.78
C ASN A 488 12.90 5.94 -0.72
N ILE A 489 12.20 6.14 0.38
CA ILE A 489 11.40 7.34 0.64
C ILE A 489 12.29 8.60 0.64
N LYS A 490 13.47 8.56 1.26
CA LYS A 490 14.45 9.66 1.21
C LYS A 490 14.96 9.93 -0.20
N LYS A 491 15.08 8.91 -1.07
CA LYS A 491 15.39 9.08 -2.51
C LYS A 491 14.23 9.71 -3.27
N GLU A 492 13.00 9.25 -3.05
CA GLU A 492 11.77 9.78 -3.68
C GLU A 492 11.50 11.25 -3.27
N MET A 493 11.81 11.62 -2.02
CA MET A 493 11.76 13.01 -1.54
C MET A 493 12.92 13.90 -2.03
N GLY A 494 13.91 13.35 -2.73
CA GLY A 494 15.12 14.09 -3.14
C GLY A 494 16.09 14.46 -2.01
N LEU A 495 15.92 13.87 -0.81
CA LEU A 495 16.76 14.10 0.37
C LEU A 495 18.01 13.21 0.41
N ALA A 496 17.99 12.07 -0.27
CA ALA A 496 19.17 11.24 -0.41
C ALA A 496 20.15 11.89 -1.41
N PRO A 497 21.46 11.93 -1.12
CA PRO A 497 22.44 12.32 -2.13
C PRO A 497 22.29 11.38 -3.33
N LYS A 498 22.16 11.94 -4.54
CA LYS A 498 22.25 11.15 -5.76
C LYS A 498 23.56 10.39 -5.68
N LYS A 499 23.50 9.05 -5.67
CA LYS A 499 24.71 8.24 -5.77
C LYS A 499 25.45 8.78 -6.99
N LYS A 500 26.67 9.30 -6.78
CA LYS A 500 27.60 9.46 -7.88
C LYS A 500 27.72 8.06 -8.46
N LEU A 501 27.20 7.87 -9.68
CA LEU A 501 27.65 6.76 -10.48
C LEU A 501 29.15 6.98 -10.56
N GLU A 502 29.93 6.05 -10.01
CA GLU A 502 31.32 5.95 -10.39
C GLU A 502 31.30 5.88 -11.91
N GLU A 503 31.93 6.87 -12.55
CA GLU A 503 31.91 6.98 -13.99
C GLU A 503 32.63 5.76 -14.53
N SER A 504 31.86 4.74 -14.90
CA SER A 504 32.32 3.69 -15.78
C SER A 504 32.63 4.37 -17.10
N ILE A 505 33.90 4.77 -17.27
CA ILE A 505 34.50 5.35 -18.47
C ILE A 505 34.48 4.27 -19.57
N VAL A 506 33.28 3.93 -20.03
CA VAL A 506 32.99 2.96 -21.08
C VAL A 506 31.81 3.46 -21.89
N LYS A 507 32.14 4.34 -22.86
CA LYS A 507 31.40 4.52 -24.12
C LYS A 507 29.98 5.12 -24.06
N GLU A 508 29.87 6.38 -23.62
CA GLU A 508 28.78 7.28 -24.10
C GLU A 508 29.26 8.55 -24.84
N GLU A 509 30.56 8.69 -25.14
CA GLU A 509 31.07 9.82 -25.93
C GLU A 509 30.80 9.71 -27.45
N GLU A 510 30.48 8.52 -27.97
CA GLU A 510 30.12 8.30 -29.38
C GLU A 510 28.61 8.25 -29.62
N ARG A 511 27.91 9.32 -29.23
CA ARG A 511 26.63 9.67 -29.86
C ARG A 511 26.77 11.01 -30.57
N PRO A 512 26.88 11.06 -31.91
CA PRO A 512 26.99 12.31 -32.64
C PRO A 512 25.72 13.13 -32.42
N LYS A 513 25.84 14.20 -31.64
CA LYS A 513 24.76 15.18 -31.40
C LYS A 513 24.25 15.65 -32.76
N ARG A 514 23.04 15.21 -33.14
CA ARG A 514 22.38 15.66 -34.38
C ARG A 514 22.34 17.18 -34.35
N LYS A 515 23.13 17.81 -35.21
CA LYS A 515 23.11 19.26 -35.43
C LYS A 515 21.73 19.63 -35.98
N TYR A 516 20.79 19.96 -35.09
CA TYR A 516 19.58 20.67 -35.47
C TYR A 516 20.05 21.95 -36.16
N LYS A 517 19.82 22.05 -37.47
CA LYS A 517 20.06 23.28 -38.22
C LYS A 517 19.24 24.37 -37.54
N ALA A 518 19.91 25.31 -36.88
CA ALA A 518 19.27 26.52 -36.43
C ALA A 518 18.59 27.14 -37.66
N ARG A 519 17.25 27.24 -37.64
CA ARG A 519 16.53 28.04 -38.63
C ARG A 519 17.18 29.42 -38.63
N ARG A 520 17.56 29.91 -39.82
CA ARG A 520 18.10 31.25 -39.99
C ARG A 520 17.13 32.22 -39.32
N ARG A 521 17.52 32.80 -38.17
CA ARG A 521 16.87 34.03 -37.71
C ARG A 521 17.23 35.07 -38.77
N CYS A 522 16.23 35.69 -39.38
CA CYS A 522 16.49 36.88 -40.16
C CYS A 522 17.12 37.90 -39.22
N ASN A 523 18.31 38.39 -39.56
CA ASN A 523 18.87 39.55 -38.88
C ASN A 523 18.01 40.75 -39.28
N CYS A 524 16.99 41.06 -38.49
CA CYS A 524 16.43 42.40 -38.48
C CYS A 524 17.58 43.37 -38.16
N PRO A 525 17.83 44.40 -38.98
CA PRO A 525 18.81 45.41 -38.62
C PRO A 525 18.39 46.07 -37.29
N LYS A 526 19.37 46.48 -36.49
CA LYS A 526 19.11 47.21 -35.24
C LYS A 526 18.24 48.45 -35.55
N PRO A 527 17.30 48.83 -34.68
CA PRO A 527 16.58 50.09 -34.86
C PRO A 527 17.59 51.24 -34.91
N VAL A 528 17.54 52.00 -36.00
CA VAL A 528 18.37 53.19 -36.19
C VAL A 528 17.88 54.26 -35.22
N ALA A 529 18.78 54.90 -34.48
CA ALA A 529 18.41 55.95 -33.54
C ALA A 529 17.77 57.13 -34.30
N ALA A 530 16.69 57.71 -33.77
CA ALA A 530 15.91 58.74 -34.45
C ALA A 530 16.74 59.95 -34.92
N ALA A 531 17.86 60.25 -34.25
CA ALA A 531 18.82 61.29 -34.62
C ALA A 531 19.62 61.04 -35.91
N GLN A 532 19.49 59.87 -36.56
CA GLN A 532 20.18 59.53 -37.82
C GLN A 532 19.24 59.46 -39.03
N ILE A 533 17.95 59.75 -38.85
CA ILE A 533 16.95 59.72 -39.94
C ILE A 533 16.87 61.11 -40.58
N TYR A 534 17.64 61.31 -41.64
CA TYR A 534 17.51 62.49 -42.51
C TYR A 534 16.40 62.24 -43.53
N TYR A 535 15.32 63.01 -43.44
CA TYR A 535 14.32 63.10 -44.49
C TYR A 535 14.82 64.05 -45.58
N LEU A 536 14.89 63.57 -46.83
CA LEU A 536 15.03 64.45 -47.99
C LEU A 536 13.72 65.22 -48.17
N GLN A 537 13.84 66.54 -48.40
CA GLN A 537 12.71 67.44 -48.67
C GLN A 537 12.08 67.19 -50.04
#